data_AF-A0AAW1IK76-F1
#
_entry.id   AF-A0AAW1IK76-F1
#
_cell.length_a   1.000
_cell.length_b   1.000
_cell.length_c   1.000
_cell.angle_alpha   90.00
_cell.angle_beta   90.00
_cell.angle_gamma   90.00
#
_symmetry.space_group_name_H-M   'P 1'
#
loop_
_entity.id
_entity.type
_entity.pdbx_description
1 polymer ?
#
loop_
_entity_poly.entity_id
_entity_poly.type
_entity_poly.pdbx_seq_one_letter_code
_entity_poly.pdbx_strand_id
1 'polypeptide(L)'
;MIGGGLQVFWRRTGLSLGSLPYKYLGVPISPKRLFSVGCHVLVDKMVERIRGWQGRRLSYAGRLVLIQSMLSTIHSYWSNVFILHMKVIKQIEQVCRNFLWSGAETRSKIPQVAWEDLCNDKRYGGLGLGLKNLQNWNIAIVGILAWWVATKAGHLWVQWVHHVYL
;
A
#
# COMPACT_ATOMS: atom_id res chain seq x y z
N MET A 1 22.80 -23.07 22.56
CA MET A 1 22.49 -22.71 23.95
C MET A 1 21.78 -21.34 24.02
N ILE A 2 20.52 -21.22 23.59
CA ILE A 2 19.75 -19.94 23.62
C ILE A 2 18.40 -20.10 24.37
N GLY A 3 18.09 -21.30 24.89
CA GLY A 3 16.77 -21.63 25.42
C GLY A 3 16.43 -21.12 26.83
N GLY A 4 17.40 -20.64 27.62
CA GLY A 4 17.19 -20.29 29.03
C GLY A 4 16.67 -18.86 29.27
N GLY A 5 17.12 -17.88 28.48
CA GLY A 5 16.83 -16.46 28.74
C GLY A 5 15.37 -16.06 28.49
N LEU A 6 14.74 -16.65 27.49
CA LEU A 6 13.35 -16.34 27.15
C LEU A 6 12.37 -16.81 28.24
N GLN A 7 12.64 -17.95 28.89
CA GLN A 7 11.77 -18.46 29.95
C GLN A 7 11.74 -17.57 31.20
N VAL A 8 12.87 -16.95 31.54
CA VAL A 8 12.95 -16.01 32.67
C VAL A 8 12.21 -14.71 32.35
N PHE A 9 12.26 -14.26 31.10
CA PHE A 9 11.54 -13.07 30.64
C PHE A 9 10.02 -13.24 30.67
N TRP A 10 9.49 -14.40 30.28
CA TRP A 10 8.05 -14.70 30.31
C TRP A 10 7.47 -14.66 31.73
N ARG A 11 8.19 -15.24 32.70
CA ARG A 11 7.74 -15.26 34.11
C ARG A 11 7.62 -13.88 34.75
N ARG A 12 8.41 -12.90 34.32
CA ARG A 12 8.39 -11.54 34.89
C ARG A 12 7.36 -10.62 34.24
N THR A 13 7.07 -10.82 32.96
CA THR A 13 6.22 -9.89 32.19
C THR A 13 4.78 -10.38 32.05
N GLY A 14 4.51 -11.67 32.29
CA GLY A 14 3.17 -12.26 32.12
C GLY A 14 2.66 -12.28 30.67
N LEU A 15 3.53 -11.93 29.71
CA LEU A 15 3.19 -11.93 28.29
C LEU A 15 3.23 -13.36 27.76
N SER A 16 2.24 -13.75 26.95
CA SER A 16 2.22 -15.04 26.26
C SER A 16 2.95 -14.93 24.92
N LEU A 17 3.66 -15.99 24.52
CA LEU A 17 4.28 -16.07 23.19
C LEU A 17 3.17 -16.19 22.14
N GLY A 18 2.93 -15.12 21.38
CA GLY A 18 1.98 -15.13 20.27
C GLY A 18 2.46 -16.02 19.12
N SER A 19 1.55 -16.80 18.54
CA SER A 19 1.83 -17.59 17.34
C SER A 19 1.67 -16.72 16.08
N LEU A 20 2.62 -16.82 15.15
CA LEU A 20 2.53 -16.20 13.83
C LEU A 20 1.55 -17.00 12.94
N PRO A 21 0.76 -16.36 12.07
CA PRO A 21 0.74 -14.93 11.74
C PRO A 21 -0.19 -14.12 12.67
N TYR A 22 0.27 -12.95 13.12
CA TYR A 22 -0.54 -11.99 13.88
C TYR A 22 -0.65 -10.65 13.15
N LYS A 23 -1.69 -9.86 13.46
CA LYS A 23 -1.96 -8.58 12.81
C LYS A 23 -1.42 -7.43 13.66
N TYR A 24 -0.50 -6.65 13.11
CA TYR A 24 0.06 -5.46 13.75
C TYR A 24 -0.26 -4.22 12.89
N LEU A 25 -0.82 -3.17 13.50
CA LEU A 25 -1.24 -1.96 12.80
C LEU A 25 -2.09 -2.22 11.53
N GLY A 26 -2.93 -3.26 11.58
CA GLY A 26 -3.79 -3.61 10.46
C GLY A 26 -3.13 -4.40 9.33
N VAL A 27 -1.87 -4.79 9.50
CA VAL A 27 -1.03 -5.53 8.56
C VAL A 27 -0.73 -6.93 9.13
N PRO A 28 -0.91 -8.02 8.35
CA PRO A 28 -0.46 -9.34 8.80
C PRO A 28 1.06 -9.40 8.77
N ILE A 29 1.69 -9.62 9.92
CA ILE A 29 3.12 -9.90 10.01
C ILE A 29 3.30 -11.41 9.82
N SER A 30 3.97 -11.78 8.74
CA SER A 30 4.32 -13.17 8.43
C SER A 30 5.83 -13.26 8.18
N PRO A 31 6.51 -14.31 8.65
CA PRO A 31 7.94 -14.50 8.44
C PRO A 31 8.29 -14.85 6.98
N LYS A 32 7.31 -15.12 6.13
CA LYS A 32 7.47 -15.36 4.69
C LYS A 32 7.18 -14.08 3.89
N ARG A 33 7.82 -13.94 2.72
CA ARG A 33 7.55 -12.86 1.75
C ARG A 33 6.04 -12.69 1.63
N LEU A 34 5.55 -11.50 1.95
CA LEU A 34 4.12 -11.29 2.14
C LEU A 34 3.36 -11.61 0.85
N PHE A 35 2.65 -12.72 0.95
CA PHE A 35 1.89 -13.32 -0.12
C PHE A 35 0.70 -12.42 -0.47
N SER A 36 0.18 -12.57 -1.69
CA SER A 36 -0.97 -11.86 -2.27
C SER A 36 -2.13 -11.58 -1.29
N VAL A 37 -2.32 -12.42 -0.28
CA VAL A 37 -3.34 -12.33 0.77
C VAL A 37 -3.22 -11.04 1.61
N GLY A 38 -2.02 -10.60 1.98
CA GLY A 38 -1.84 -9.37 2.76
C GLY A 38 -2.25 -8.12 1.97
N CYS A 39 -2.11 -8.18 0.64
CA CYS A 39 -2.51 -7.12 -0.26
C CYS A 39 -4.00 -7.12 -0.59
N HIS A 40 -4.71 -8.24 -0.45
CA HIS A 40 -6.17 -8.27 -0.60
C HIS A 40 -6.86 -7.41 0.47
N VAL A 41 -6.35 -7.43 1.71
CA VAL A 41 -6.85 -6.58 2.80
C VAL A 41 -6.76 -5.09 2.46
N LEU A 42 -5.74 -4.68 1.70
CA LEU A 42 -5.62 -3.31 1.21
C LEU A 42 -6.73 -2.99 0.21
N VAL A 43 -6.94 -3.86 -0.79
CA VAL A 43 -8.00 -3.67 -1.80
C VAL A 43 -9.38 -3.63 -1.13
N ASP A 44 -9.66 -4.53 -0.19
CA ASP A 44 -10.94 -4.58 0.52
C ASP A 44 -11.21 -3.28 1.30
N LYS A 45 -10.20 -2.75 2.00
CA LYS A 45 -10.32 -1.44 2.69
C LYS A 45 -10.60 -0.30 1.72
N MET A 46 -10.06 -0.35 0.50
CA MET A 46 -10.34 0.68 -0.52
C MET A 46 -11.77 0.58 -1.02
N VAL A 47 -12.23 -0.65 -1.29
CA VAL A 47 -13.60 -0.92 -1.70
C VAL A 47 -14.58 -0.45 -0.62
N GLU A 48 -14.32 -0.74 0.65
CA GLU A 48 -15.14 -0.27 1.78
C GLU A 48 -15.23 1.26 1.86
N ARG A 49 -14.10 1.97 1.69
CA ARG A 49 -14.10 3.45 1.62
C ARG A 49 -14.91 3.97 0.44
N ILE A 50 -14.78 3.34 -0.73
CA ILE A 50 -15.54 3.69 -1.93
C ILE A 50 -17.03 3.47 -1.73
N ARG A 51 -17.44 2.35 -1.13
CA ARG A 51 -18.85 2.09 -0.76
C ARG A 51 -19.40 3.18 0.15
N GLY A 52 -18.63 3.62 1.13
CA GLY A 52 -18.99 4.76 2.00
C GLY A 52 -19.16 6.08 1.26
N TRP A 53 -18.45 6.28 0.14
CA TRP A 53 -18.56 7.48 -0.70
C TRP A 53 -19.60 7.36 -1.82
N GLN A 54 -19.93 6.15 -2.26
CA GLN A 54 -20.91 5.87 -3.31
C GLN A 54 -22.30 6.39 -2.95
N GLY A 55 -22.67 6.41 -1.66
CA GLY A 55 -23.93 7.01 -1.20
C GLY A 55 -23.99 8.54 -1.30
N ARG A 56 -22.86 9.22 -1.55
CA ARG A 56 -22.78 10.67 -1.68
C ARG A 56 -22.85 11.05 -3.16
N ARG A 57 -23.73 11.99 -3.53
CA ARG A 57 -23.83 12.53 -4.90
C ARG A 57 -22.62 13.43 -5.20
N LEU A 58 -21.48 12.80 -5.50
CA LEU A 58 -20.22 13.49 -5.76
C LEU A 58 -20.09 13.89 -7.22
N SER A 59 -19.61 15.12 -7.45
CA SER A 59 -19.18 15.59 -8.77
C SER A 59 -17.95 14.81 -9.25
N TYR A 60 -17.67 14.84 -10.56
CA TYR A 60 -16.50 14.18 -11.14
C TYR A 60 -15.18 14.66 -10.48
N ALA A 61 -15.04 15.97 -10.31
CA ALA A 61 -13.87 16.56 -9.62
C ALA A 61 -13.78 16.11 -8.15
N GLY A 62 -14.91 16.01 -7.44
CA GLY A 62 -14.94 15.50 -6.07
C GLY A 62 -14.45 14.05 -5.97
N ARG A 63 -14.86 13.19 -6.91
CA ARG A 63 -14.39 11.80 -6.98
C ARG A 63 -12.89 11.72 -7.25
N LEU A 64 -12.37 12.58 -8.13
CA LEU A 64 -10.95 12.66 -8.42
C LEU A 64 -10.12 12.97 -7.17
N VAL A 65 -10.51 14.01 -6.42
CA VAL A 65 -9.83 14.40 -5.18
C VAL A 65 -9.85 13.29 -4.14
N LEU A 66 -10.99 12.58 -4.00
CA LEU A 66 -11.10 11.43 -3.10
C LEU A 66 -10.15 10.29 -3.50
N ILE A 67 -10.08 9.96 -4.79
CA ILE A 67 -9.13 8.97 -5.32
C ILE A 67 -7.69 9.41 -5.00
N GLN A 68 -7.34 10.67 -5.28
CA GLN A 68 -6.00 11.19 -5.03
C GLN A 68 -5.62 11.09 -3.54
N SER A 69 -6.53 11.45 -2.64
CA SER A 69 -6.32 11.35 -1.19
C SER A 69 -6.15 9.90 -0.72
N MET A 70 -6.94 8.98 -1.28
CA MET A 70 -6.85 7.55 -0.98
C MET A 70 -5.52 6.96 -1.46
N LEU A 71 -5.12 7.22 -2.71
CA LEU A 71 -3.86 6.75 -3.27
C LEU A 71 -2.66 7.31 -2.49
N SER A 72 -2.71 8.58 -2.08
CA SER A 72 -1.66 9.18 -1.26
C SER A 72 -1.53 8.51 0.12
N THR A 73 -2.65 8.20 0.78
CA THR A 73 -2.63 7.50 2.07
C THR A 73 -2.01 6.11 1.94
N ILE A 74 -2.36 5.40 0.87
CA ILE A 74 -1.86 4.05 0.62
C ILE A 74 -0.38 4.08 0.36
N HIS A 75 0.07 5.04 -0.44
CA HIS A 75 1.47 5.24 -0.71
C HIS A 75 2.27 5.51 0.57
N SER A 76 1.85 6.49 1.37
CA SER A 76 2.57 6.87 2.58
C SER A 76 2.63 5.75 3.62
N TYR A 77 1.60 4.91 3.73
CA TYR A 77 1.58 3.83 4.71
C TYR A 77 2.12 2.51 4.13
N TRP A 78 1.48 1.98 3.09
CA TRP A 78 1.77 0.62 2.62
C TRP A 78 3.08 0.50 1.89
N SER A 79 3.51 1.52 1.14
CA SER A 79 4.76 1.43 0.39
C SER A 79 6.01 1.48 1.29
N ASN A 80 5.92 2.09 2.47
CA ASN A 80 7.02 2.06 3.45
C ASN A 80 7.14 0.71 4.15
N VAL A 81 6.04 -0.04 4.25
CA VAL A 81 6.02 -1.33 4.96
C VAL A 81 6.26 -2.50 3.98
N PHE A 82 5.75 -2.42 2.75
CA PHE A 82 5.87 -3.49 1.75
C PHE A 82 6.08 -3.00 0.32
N ILE A 83 6.77 -3.84 -0.45
CA ILE A 83 6.81 -3.74 -1.91
C ILE A 83 5.49 -4.30 -2.45
N LEU A 84 4.72 -3.47 -3.15
CA LEU A 84 3.44 -3.87 -3.72
C LEU A 84 3.65 -4.74 -4.98
N HIS A 85 2.92 -5.86 -5.07
CA HIS A 85 2.92 -6.70 -6.27
C HIS A 85 2.13 -6.03 -7.41
N MET A 86 2.57 -6.20 -8.65
CA MET A 86 1.91 -5.63 -9.83
C MET A 86 0.43 -6.03 -9.95
N LYS A 87 0.06 -7.26 -9.56
CA LYS A 87 -1.33 -7.73 -9.57
C LYS A 87 -2.24 -6.86 -8.69
N VAL A 88 -1.72 -6.44 -7.54
CA VAL A 88 -2.43 -5.62 -6.55
C VAL A 88 -2.57 -4.20 -7.07
N ILE A 89 -1.49 -3.65 -7.64
CA ILE A 89 -1.52 -2.33 -8.28
C ILE A 89 -2.62 -2.29 -9.36
N LYS A 90 -2.67 -3.29 -10.24
CA LYS A 90 -3.72 -3.37 -11.27
C LYS A 90 -5.14 -3.45 -10.69
N GLN A 91 -5.34 -4.19 -9.60
CA GLN A 91 -6.63 -4.26 -8.92
C GLN A 91 -7.03 -2.90 -8.33
N ILE A 92 -6.08 -2.20 -7.70
CA ILE A 92 -6.30 -0.85 -7.17
C ILE A 92 -6.68 0.13 -8.28
N GLU A 93 -5.96 0.11 -9.39
CA GLU A 93 -6.25 0.95 -10.55
C GLU A 93 -7.63 0.65 -11.13
N GLN A 94 -8.02 -0.62 -11.22
CA GLN A 94 -9.35 -1.03 -11.69
C GLN A 94 -10.46 -0.49 -10.79
N VAL A 95 -10.30 -0.59 -9.48
CA VAL A 95 -11.28 -0.08 -8.49
C VAL A 95 -11.39 1.45 -8.58
N CYS A 96 -10.26 2.17 -8.64
CA CYS A 96 -10.26 3.63 -8.77
C CYS A 96 -10.87 4.08 -10.11
N ARG A 97 -10.58 3.36 -11.20
CA ARG A 97 -11.15 3.60 -12.53
C ARG A 97 -12.66 3.43 -12.53
N ASN A 98 -13.17 2.35 -11.93
CA ASN A 98 -14.61 2.12 -11.82
C ASN A 98 -15.29 3.23 -11.02
N PHE A 99 -14.70 3.62 -9.88
CA PHE A 99 -15.26 4.68 -9.04
C PHE A 99 -15.29 6.05 -9.74
N LEU A 100 -14.24 6.42 -10.47
CA LEU A 100 -14.17 7.70 -11.17
C LEU A 100 -15.31 7.85 -12.19
N TRP A 101 -15.50 6.85 -13.05
CA TRP A 101 -16.46 6.91 -14.17
C TRP A 101 -17.88 6.51 -13.78
N SER A 102 -18.02 5.49 -12.93
CA SER A 102 -19.31 4.91 -12.57
C SER A 102 -19.87 5.45 -11.26
N GLY A 103 -19.01 5.96 -10.36
CA GLY A 103 -19.41 6.31 -8.99
C GLY A 103 -19.65 5.10 -8.09
N ALA A 104 -19.36 3.89 -8.57
CA ALA A 104 -19.53 2.63 -7.87
C ALA A 104 -18.30 1.74 -8.05
N GLU A 105 -18.16 0.72 -7.20
CA GLU A 105 -17.05 -0.25 -7.26
C GLU A 105 -17.10 -1.13 -8.52
N THR A 106 -18.31 -1.43 -8.99
CA THR A 106 -18.55 -2.29 -10.15
C THR A 106 -18.69 -1.47 -11.42
N ARG A 107 -18.23 -2.02 -12.55
CA ARG A 107 -18.39 -1.40 -13.87
C ARG A 107 -19.88 -1.24 -14.19
N SER A 108 -20.38 0.00 -14.14
CA SER A 108 -21.65 0.37 -14.77
C SER A 108 -21.46 1.31 -15.97
N LYS A 109 -20.28 1.94 -16.14
CA LYS A 109 -19.93 2.78 -17.30
C LYS A 109 -18.59 2.39 -17.92
N ILE A 110 -18.52 2.44 -19.26
CA ILE A 110 -17.29 2.19 -20.02
C ILE A 110 -16.33 3.37 -19.80
N PRO A 111 -15.12 3.14 -19.28
CA PRO A 111 -14.15 4.20 -19.07
C PRO A 111 -13.71 4.78 -20.42
N GLN A 112 -13.82 6.09 -20.61
CA GLN A 112 -13.55 6.76 -21.89
C GLN A 112 -12.05 7.03 -22.14
N VAL A 113 -11.23 6.97 -21.09
CA VAL A 113 -9.81 7.29 -21.15
C VAL A 113 -8.99 6.13 -20.55
N ALA A 114 -7.79 5.89 -21.11
CA ALA A 114 -6.81 5.00 -20.53
C ALA A 114 -6.33 5.54 -19.17
N TRP A 115 -6.06 4.64 -18.22
CA TRP A 115 -5.63 5.06 -16.88
C TRP A 115 -4.27 5.75 -16.89
N GLU A 116 -3.38 5.33 -17.79
CA GLU A 116 -2.05 5.92 -17.99
C GLU A 116 -2.13 7.38 -18.42
N ASP A 117 -3.05 7.73 -19.31
CA ASP A 117 -3.27 9.12 -19.75
C ASP A 117 -3.82 10.01 -18.65
N LEU A 118 -4.55 9.44 -17.68
CA LEU A 118 -5.01 10.17 -16.49
C LEU A 118 -3.85 10.46 -15.52
N CYS A 119 -2.85 9.58 -15.50
CA CYS A 119 -1.67 9.70 -14.65
C CYS A 119 -0.55 10.54 -15.28
N ASN A 120 -0.51 10.64 -16.60
CA ASN A 120 0.47 11.44 -17.30
C ASN A 120 0.19 12.93 -17.12
N ASP A 121 1.27 13.68 -16.92
CA ASP A 121 1.20 15.13 -16.77
C ASP A 121 0.78 15.78 -18.10
N LYS A 122 0.14 16.97 -18.04
CA LYS A 122 -0.33 17.66 -19.27
C LYS A 122 0.80 17.92 -20.26
N ARG A 123 2.02 18.06 -19.74
CA ARG A 123 3.25 18.30 -20.53
C ARG A 123 3.66 17.11 -21.39
N TYR A 124 3.25 15.90 -21.01
CA TYR A 124 3.56 14.65 -21.71
C TYR A 124 2.37 14.13 -22.52
N GLY A 125 1.37 14.98 -22.81
CA GLY A 125 0.19 14.60 -23.59
C GLY A 125 -0.91 13.87 -22.79
N GLY A 126 -0.77 13.77 -21.47
CA GLY A 126 -1.83 13.26 -20.59
C GLY A 126 -2.90 14.31 -20.25
N LEU A 127 -3.99 13.87 -19.63
CA LEU A 127 -5.02 14.78 -19.12
C LEU A 127 -4.54 15.61 -17.91
N GLY A 128 -3.43 15.20 -17.27
CA GLY A 128 -2.81 15.88 -16.13
C GLY A 128 -3.79 16.13 -15.00
N LEU A 129 -4.50 15.08 -14.59
CA LEU A 129 -5.43 15.09 -13.48
C LEU A 129 -4.74 14.88 -12.12
N GLY A 130 -3.40 14.86 -12.10
CA GLY A 130 -2.61 14.73 -10.86
C GLY A 130 -2.65 13.34 -10.22
N LEU A 131 -3.14 12.32 -10.94
CA LEU A 131 -3.09 10.95 -10.47
C LEU A 131 -1.68 10.39 -10.63
N LYS A 132 -1.13 9.86 -9.55
CA LYS A 132 0.21 9.28 -9.54
C LYS A 132 0.17 7.85 -10.09
N ASN A 133 1.06 7.50 -11.03
CA ASN A 133 1.19 6.12 -11.52
C ASN A 133 1.78 5.23 -10.42
N LEU A 134 0.96 4.32 -9.85
CA LEU A 134 1.36 3.50 -8.70
C LEU A 134 2.58 2.62 -9.00
N GLN A 135 2.75 2.17 -10.24
CA GLN A 135 3.89 1.34 -10.63
C GLN A 135 5.20 2.12 -10.55
N ASN A 136 5.25 3.33 -11.12
CA ASN A 136 6.45 4.17 -11.09
C ASN A 136 6.81 4.56 -9.66
N TRP A 137 5.82 4.85 -8.82
CA TRP A 137 6.04 5.16 -7.41
C TRP A 137 6.53 3.97 -6.59
N ASN A 138 6.05 2.76 -6.87
CA ASN A 138 6.56 1.54 -6.23
C ASN A 138 8.05 1.31 -6.55
N ILE A 139 8.44 1.52 -7.81
CA ILE A 139 9.85 1.43 -8.23
C ILE A 139 10.70 2.50 -7.53
N ALA A 140 10.21 3.74 -7.49
CA ALA A 140 10.91 4.85 -6.84
C ALA A 140 11.16 4.57 -5.33
N ILE A 141 10.18 4.03 -4.62
CA ILE A 141 10.33 3.68 -3.20
C ILE A 141 11.33 2.56 -3.00
N VAL A 142 11.32 1.53 -3.84
CA VAL A 142 12.35 0.48 -3.78
C VAL A 142 13.75 1.09 -3.94
N GLY A 143 13.90 2.06 -4.85
CA GLY A 143 15.14 2.80 -5.03
C GLY A 143 15.55 3.59 -3.77
N ILE A 144 14.60 4.28 -3.12
CA ILE A 144 14.86 5.02 -1.87
C ILE A 144 15.26 4.06 -0.74
N LEU A 145 14.58 2.92 -0.60
CA LEU A 145 14.91 1.91 0.41
C LEU A 145 16.32 1.35 0.18
N ALA A 146 16.68 1.04 -1.07
CA ALA A 146 18.01 0.59 -1.44
C ALA A 146 19.08 1.67 -1.13
N TRP A 147 18.76 2.94 -1.41
CA TRP A 147 19.62 4.07 -1.07
C TRP A 147 19.84 4.21 0.44
N TRP A 148 18.80 4.04 1.26
CA TRP A 148 18.92 4.07 2.72
C TRP A 148 19.81 2.95 3.27
N VAL A 149 19.76 1.77 2.65
CA VAL A 149 20.69 0.68 2.97
C VAL A 149 22.11 1.08 2.57
N ALA A 150 22.32 1.56 1.34
CA ALA A 150 23.66 1.96 0.88
C ALA A 150 24.30 3.08 1.72
N THR A 151 23.51 4.05 2.17
CA THR A 151 23.97 5.21 2.95
C THR A 151 24.02 4.98 4.46
N LYS A 152 23.69 3.77 4.95
CA LYS A 152 23.59 3.45 6.38
C LYS A 152 22.75 4.48 7.15
N ALA A 153 21.57 4.79 6.63
CA ALA A 153 20.65 5.69 7.31
C ALA A 153 20.39 5.21 8.75
N GLY A 154 20.27 6.13 9.71
CA GLY A 154 20.10 5.84 11.15
C GLY A 154 18.77 5.18 11.54
N HIS A 155 18.07 4.55 10.60
CA HIS A 155 16.88 3.77 10.87
C HIS A 155 17.24 2.43 11.51
N LEU A 156 16.52 2.06 12.58
CA LEU A 156 16.69 0.80 13.30
C LEU A 156 16.68 -0.44 12.39
N TRP A 157 15.80 -0.46 11.38
CA TRP A 157 15.73 -1.59 10.45
C TRP A 157 16.96 -1.66 9.53
N VAL A 158 17.53 -0.51 9.13
CA VAL A 158 18.77 -0.46 8.32
C VAL A 158 19.95 -0.94 9.15
N GLN A 159 20.05 -0.50 10.41
CA GLN A 159 21.08 -0.97 11.34
C GLN A 159 20.98 -2.48 11.58
N TRP A 160 19.76 -2.99 11.76
CA TRP A 160 19.52 -4.43 11.92
C TRP A 160 19.93 -5.21 10.67
N VAL A 161 19.57 -4.74 9.46
CA VAL A 161 19.99 -5.39 8.20
C VAL A 161 21.52 -5.46 8.09
N HIS A 162 22.21 -4.35 8.42
CA HIS A 162 23.68 -4.32 8.41
C HIS A 162 24.33 -5.21 9.46
N HIS A 163 23.67 -5.47 10.59
CA HIS A 163 24.20 -6.33 11.64
C HIS A 163 23.96 -7.82 11.35
N VAL A 164 22.87 -8.16 10.64
CA VAL A 164 22.48 -9.56 10.39
C VAL A 164 23.00 -10.08 9.05
N TYR A 165 23.02 -9.25 8.01
CA TYR A 165 23.29 -9.69 6.63
C TYR A 165 24.60 -9.18 6.03
N LEU A 166 25.23 -8.14 6.59
CA LEU A 166 26.49 -7.55 6.14
C LEU A 166 27.55 -7.66 7.24
#